data_AF-M2RRC4-F1
#
_entry.id   AF-M2RRC4-F1
#
_cell.length_a   1.000
_cell.length_b   1.000
_cell.length_c   1.000
_cell.angle_alpha   90.00
_cell.angle_beta   90.00
_cell.angle_gamma   90.00
#
_symmetry.space_group_name_H-M   'P 1'
#
loop_
_entity.id
_entity.type
_entity.pdbx_description
1 polymer ?
#
loop_
_entity_poly.entity_id
_entity_poly.type
_entity_poly.pdbx_seq_one_letter_code
_entity_poly.pdbx_strand_id
1 'polypeptide(L)'
;SSPASIIAAINQLKKGAEVMILSAELMRDRIATLERANTVVSERRRRKKKRIQKRGVLTKGAGEDILAQREADEQITREERQGGERSGVSRQALARCSRCRETGHNSRTCKKDTLDSN
;
A
#
# COMPACT_ATOMS: atom_id res chain seq x y z
N SER A 1 -37.77 -17.94 -51.55
CA SER A 1 -37.25 -18.65 -50.36
C SER A 1 -38.38 -19.03 -49.43
N SER A 2 -38.36 -20.23 -48.84
CA SER A 2 -39.40 -20.69 -47.90
C SER A 2 -39.13 -20.15 -46.48
N PRO A 3 -40.16 -19.68 -45.74
CA PRO A 3 -40.02 -19.23 -44.35
C PRO A 3 -39.34 -20.26 -43.43
N ALA A 4 -39.54 -21.56 -43.68
CA ALA A 4 -38.93 -22.64 -42.90
C ALA A 4 -37.39 -22.67 -43.00
N SER A 5 -36.84 -22.33 -44.18
CA SER A 5 -35.39 -22.27 -44.40
C SER A 5 -34.73 -21.15 -43.59
N ILE A 6 -35.39 -20.01 -43.46
CA ILE A 6 -34.89 -18.86 -42.71
C ILE A 6 -34.92 -19.16 -41.20
N ILE A 7 -35.99 -19.76 -40.70
CA ILE A 7 -36.11 -20.17 -39.29
C ILE A 7 -35.04 -21.21 -38.92
N ALA A 8 -34.76 -22.17 -39.81
CA ALA A 8 -33.71 -23.16 -39.59
C ALA A 8 -32.31 -22.52 -39.48
N ALA A 9 -31.99 -21.55 -40.34
CA ALA A 9 -30.73 -20.81 -40.28
C ALA A 9 -30.59 -20.02 -38.97
N ILE A 10 -31.66 -19.35 -38.52
CA ILE A 10 -31.67 -18.62 -37.23
C ILE A 10 -31.43 -19.57 -36.06
N ASN A 11 -32.06 -20.75 -36.06
CA ASN A 11 -31.85 -21.75 -35.01
C ASN A 11 -30.42 -22.29 -34.98
N GLN A 12 -29.78 -22.44 -36.15
CA GLN A 12 -28.37 -22.82 -36.22
C GLN A 12 -27.46 -21.73 -35.66
N LEU A 13 -27.73 -20.46 -35.98
CA LEU A 13 -27.00 -19.32 -35.43
C LEU A 13 -27.14 -19.24 -33.90
N LYS A 14 -28.35 -19.45 -33.37
CA LYS A 14 -28.59 -19.51 -31.92
C LYS A 14 -27.72 -20.58 -31.25
N LYS A 15 -27.72 -21.80 -31.79
CA LYS A 15 -26.89 -22.90 -31.26
C LYS A 15 -25.40 -22.59 -31.36
N GLY A 16 -24.96 -21.99 -32.46
CA GLY A 16 -23.58 -21.53 -32.62
C GLY A 16 -23.19 -20.50 -31.55
N ALA A 17 -24.05 -19.52 -31.31
CA ALA A 17 -23.83 -18.50 -30.27
C ALA A 17 -23.77 -19.11 -28.85
N GLU A 18 -24.66 -20.06 -28.53
CA GLU A 18 -24.64 -20.79 -27.25
C GLU A 18 -23.31 -21.53 -27.05
N VAL A 19 -22.83 -22.26 -28.07
CA VAL A 19 -21.54 -22.97 -28.02
C VAL A 19 -20.37 -21.99 -27.87
N MET A 20 -20.41 -20.85 -28.57
CA MET A 20 -19.36 -19.82 -28.47
C MET A 20 -19.31 -19.20 -27.09
N ILE A 21 -20.46 -18.92 -26.46
CA ILE A 21 -20.52 -18.38 -25.10
C ILE A 21 -19.92 -19.36 -24.10
N LEU A 22 -20.35 -20.63 -24.13
CA LEU A 22 -19.80 -21.67 -23.26
C LEU A 22 -18.28 -21.82 -23.46
N SER A 23 -17.83 -21.82 -24.71
CA SER A 23 -16.40 -21.90 -25.02
C SER A 23 -15.63 -20.70 -24.50
N ALA A 24 -16.20 -19.50 -24.60
CA ALA A 24 -15.60 -18.28 -24.07
C ALA A 24 -15.48 -18.30 -22.54
N GLU A 25 -16.49 -18.83 -21.84
CA GLU A 25 -16.44 -19.02 -20.38
C GLU A 25 -15.31 -19.99 -19.98
N LEU A 26 -15.24 -21.16 -20.61
CA LEU A 26 -14.17 -22.12 -20.36
C LEU A 26 -12.77 -21.54 -20.64
N MET A 27 -12.65 -20.74 -21.71
CA MET A 27 -11.40 -20.05 -22.02
C MET A 27 -11.03 -19.02 -20.94
N ARG A 28 -11.99 -18.23 -20.44
CA ARG A 28 -11.74 -17.27 -19.35
C ARG A 28 -11.25 -17.97 -18.08
N ASP A 29 -11.87 -19.09 -17.70
CA ASP A 29 -11.46 -19.86 -16.53
C ASP A 29 -10.05 -20.44 -16.67
N ARG A 30 -9.73 -20.93 -17.88
CA ARG A 30 -8.40 -21.43 -18.19
C ARG A 30 -7.35 -20.31 -18.16
N ILE A 31 -7.64 -19.14 -18.73
CA ILE A 31 -6.77 -17.97 -18.69
C ILE A 31 -6.52 -17.56 -17.24
N ALA A 32 -7.57 -17.40 -16.43
CA ALA A 32 -7.44 -17.01 -15.04
C ALA A 32 -6.60 -18.02 -14.23
N THR A 33 -6.76 -19.32 -14.52
CA THR A 33 -5.95 -20.38 -13.89
C THR A 33 -4.49 -20.30 -14.30
N LEU A 34 -4.21 -20.09 -15.58
CA LEU A 34 -2.85 -19.95 -16.11
C LEU A 34 -2.16 -18.69 -15.57
N GLU A 35 -2.88 -17.57 -15.47
CA GLU A 35 -2.36 -16.34 -14.88
C GLU A 35 -1.98 -16.54 -13.42
N ARG A 36 -2.84 -17.16 -12.61
CA ARG A 36 -2.51 -17.52 -11.21
C ARG A 36 -1.29 -18.42 -11.12
N ALA A 37 -1.17 -19.43 -11.98
CA ALA A 37 0.01 -20.29 -11.99
C ALA A 37 1.28 -19.51 -12.37
N ASN A 38 1.19 -18.63 -13.38
CA ASN A 38 2.29 -17.79 -13.82
C ASN A 38 2.73 -16.77 -12.77
N THR A 39 1.80 -16.17 -12.03
CA THR A 39 2.16 -15.25 -10.93
C THR A 39 2.91 -15.99 -9.84
N VAL A 40 2.45 -17.17 -9.42
CA VAL A 40 3.14 -18.01 -8.42
C VAL A 40 4.55 -18.39 -8.87
N VAL A 41 4.71 -18.85 -10.11
CA VAL A 41 6.02 -19.21 -10.67
C VAL A 41 6.93 -17.99 -10.77
N SER A 42 6.40 -16.86 -11.22
CA SER A 42 7.15 -15.60 -11.35
C SER A 42 7.60 -15.07 -10.00
N GLU A 43 6.74 -15.11 -8.98
CA GLU A 43 7.07 -14.77 -7.59
C GLU A 43 8.16 -15.68 -7.05
N ARG A 44 8.06 -17.00 -7.27
CA ARG A 44 9.09 -17.95 -6.86
C ARG A 44 10.43 -17.66 -7.53
N ARG A 45 10.43 -17.39 -8.83
CA ARG A 45 11.63 -17.01 -9.59
C ARG A 45 12.22 -15.70 -9.08
N ARG A 46 11.38 -14.69 -8.81
CA ARG A 46 11.79 -13.40 -8.25
C ARG A 46 12.44 -13.55 -6.88
N ARG A 47 11.84 -14.34 -5.98
CA ARG A 47 12.42 -14.68 -4.66
C ARG A 47 13.78 -15.38 -4.80
N LYS A 48 13.89 -16.38 -5.69
CA LYS A 48 15.16 -17.05 -5.99
C LYS A 48 16.19 -16.08 -6.56
N LYS A 49 15.80 -15.15 -7.46
CA LYS A 49 16.69 -14.11 -8.00
C LYS A 49 17.17 -13.14 -6.92
N LYS A 50 16.32 -12.69 -5.99
CA LYS A 50 16.74 -11.85 -4.85
C LYS A 50 17.72 -12.59 -3.93
N ARG A 51 17.47 -13.88 -3.66
CA ARG A 51 18.40 -14.74 -2.92
C ARG A 51 19.74 -14.88 -3.65
N ILE A 52 19.71 -15.10 -4.96
CA ILE A 52 20.91 -15.21 -5.79
C ILE A 52 21.61 -13.86 -5.92
N GLN A 53 20.91 -12.73 -6.06
CA GLN A 53 21.50 -11.39 -6.24
C GLN A 53 22.47 -11.02 -5.13
N LYS A 54 22.29 -11.57 -3.92
CA LYS A 54 23.33 -11.65 -2.89
C LYS A 54 24.42 -12.67 -3.27
N ARG A 55 24.95 -12.59 -4.51
CA ARG A 55 25.90 -13.57 -5.08
C ARG A 55 27.22 -13.51 -4.32
N GLY A 56 27.76 -14.68 -3.97
CA GLY A 56 29.08 -14.84 -3.32
C GLY A 56 29.10 -16.03 -2.37
N VAL A 57 30.30 -16.55 -2.06
CA VAL A 57 30.48 -17.41 -0.88
C VAL A 57 30.38 -16.49 0.33
N LEU A 58 29.29 -16.59 1.09
CA LEU A 58 29.15 -15.82 2.32
C LEU A 58 30.04 -16.48 3.38
N THR A 59 31.22 -15.90 3.61
CA THR A 59 32.05 -16.29 4.74
C THR A 59 31.37 -15.86 6.03
N LYS A 60 31.68 -16.52 7.15
CA LYS A 60 31.08 -16.20 8.46
C LYS A 60 31.25 -14.70 8.80
N GLY A 61 32.46 -14.16 8.59
CA GLY A 61 32.76 -12.74 8.81
C GLY A 61 31.93 -11.81 7.92
N ALA A 62 31.81 -12.07 6.62
CA ALA A 62 30.94 -11.28 5.74
C ALA A 62 29.46 -11.34 6.17
N GLY A 63 29.03 -12.44 6.80
CA GLY A 63 27.72 -12.55 7.41
C GLY A 63 27.56 -11.66 8.66
N GLU A 64 28.57 -11.66 9.53
CA GLU A 64 28.64 -10.81 10.73
C GLU A 64 28.64 -9.32 10.34
N ASP A 65 29.41 -8.92 9.33
CA ASP A 65 29.45 -7.53 8.83
C ASP A 65 28.09 -7.05 8.31
N ILE A 66 27.35 -7.91 7.60
CA ILE A 66 26.00 -7.59 7.11
C ILE A 66 25.02 -7.43 8.28
N LEU A 67 25.19 -8.19 9.36
CA LEU A 67 24.36 -8.05 10.56
C LEU A 67 24.69 -6.75 11.31
N ALA A 68 25.98 -6.46 11.50
CA ALA A 68 26.43 -5.22 12.14
C ALA A 68 25.97 -3.98 11.37
N GLN A 69 26.06 -3.98 10.04
CA GLN A 69 25.58 -2.87 9.22
C GLN A 69 24.06 -2.66 9.39
N ARG A 70 23.26 -3.74 9.42
CA ARG A 70 21.82 -3.60 9.63
C ARG A 70 21.47 -3.06 11.00
N GLU A 71 22.17 -3.50 12.03
CA GLU A 71 21.97 -3.03 13.40
C GLU A 71 22.30 -1.53 13.50
N ALA A 72 23.39 -1.10 12.87
CA ALA A 72 23.74 0.32 12.77
C ALA A 72 22.68 1.12 11.99
N ASP A 73 22.21 0.63 10.84
CA ASP A 73 21.16 1.30 10.06
C ASP A 73 19.84 1.42 10.84
N GLU A 74 19.46 0.39 11.60
CA GLU A 74 18.29 0.39 12.49
C GLU A 74 18.46 1.37 13.65
N GLN A 75 19.67 1.48 14.21
CA GLN A 75 19.98 2.46 15.24
C GLN A 75 19.87 3.89 14.70
N ILE A 76 20.45 4.17 13.53
CA ILE A 76 20.35 5.48 12.87
C ILE A 76 18.88 5.83 12.62
N THR A 77 18.06 4.89 12.11
CA THR A 77 16.63 5.18 11.90
C THR A 77 15.87 5.41 13.21
N ARG A 78 16.26 4.78 14.33
CA ARG A 78 15.69 5.06 15.65
C ARG A 78 16.11 6.43 16.16
N GLU A 79 17.38 6.77 16.01
CA GLU A 79 17.94 8.06 16.42
C GLU A 79 17.40 9.22 15.58
N GLU A 80 17.19 9.07 14.28
CA GLU A 80 16.53 10.08 13.44
C GLU A 80 15.09 10.33 13.88
N ARG A 81 14.34 9.26 14.21
CA ARG A 81 12.97 9.37 14.74
C ARG A 81 12.91 10.05 16.11
N GLN A 82 13.90 9.82 16.96
CA GLN A 82 14.00 10.45 18.29
C GLN A 82 14.65 11.85 18.23
N GLY A 83 15.52 12.09 17.27
CA GLY A 83 16.25 13.34 17.04
C GLY A 83 15.39 14.42 16.42
N GLY A 84 14.29 14.05 15.75
CA GLY A 84 13.23 14.98 15.35
C GLY A 84 12.58 15.73 16.53
N GLU A 85 12.72 15.24 17.76
CA GLU A 85 12.26 15.94 18.98
C GLU A 85 13.32 16.90 19.56
N ARG A 86 14.59 16.81 19.15
CA ARG A 86 15.67 17.63 19.74
C ARG A 86 16.11 18.83 18.91
N SER A 87 15.87 18.82 17.59
CA SER A 87 16.18 19.95 16.69
C SER A 87 14.98 20.84 16.37
N GLY A 88 13.85 20.59 17.02
CA GLY A 88 12.80 21.57 17.17
C GLY A 88 12.97 22.26 18.51
N VAL A 89 13.58 23.45 18.51
CA VAL A 89 12.88 24.57 19.12
C VAL A 89 11.55 24.69 18.38
N SER A 90 10.64 23.73 18.62
CA SER A 90 9.22 24.00 18.65
C SER A 90 9.18 25.13 19.65
N ARG A 91 9.19 26.34 19.10
CA ARG A 91 8.69 27.55 19.70
C ARG A 91 7.39 27.08 20.32
N GLN A 92 7.45 26.61 21.58
CA GLN A 92 6.31 26.16 22.34
C GLN A 92 5.34 27.27 22.09
N ALA A 93 4.30 27.01 21.30
CA ALA A 93 3.38 28.04 20.89
C ALA A 93 2.82 28.50 22.22
N LEU A 94 3.37 29.62 22.73
CA LEU A 94 3.26 29.99 24.14
C LEU A 94 1.80 29.84 24.47
N ALA A 95 1.44 28.93 25.36
CA ALA A 95 0.06 28.49 25.51
C ALA A 95 -0.81 29.74 25.65
N ARG A 96 -1.61 30.02 24.62
CA ARG A 96 -2.45 31.22 24.55
C ARG A 96 -3.74 30.89 25.28
N CYS A 97 -4.26 31.84 26.03
CA CYS A 97 -5.59 31.76 26.59
C CYS A 97 -6.58 31.47 25.46
N SER A 98 -7.37 30.39 25.55
CA SER A 98 -8.34 30.04 24.50
C SER A 98 -9.45 31.08 24.33
N ARG A 99 -9.64 31.98 25.31
CA ARG A 99 -10.61 33.08 25.27
C ARG A 99 -10.06 34.34 24.60
N CYS A 100 -8.98 34.92 25.13
CA CYS A 100 -8.45 36.21 24.63
C CYS A 100 -7.22 36.10 23.72
N ARG A 101 -6.70 34.89 23.50
CA ARG A 101 -5.50 34.58 22.70
C ARG A 101 -4.20 35.25 23.18
N GLU A 102 -4.20 35.86 24.36
CA GLU A 102 -2.99 36.40 25.00
C GLU A 102 -2.23 35.29 25.73
N THR A 103 -0.92 35.45 25.87
CA THR A 103 -0.03 34.52 26.59
C THR A 103 0.09 34.91 28.06
N GLY A 104 0.46 33.96 28.94
CA GLY A 104 0.70 34.25 30.37
C GLY A 104 -0.47 33.95 31.31
N HIS A 105 -1.63 33.53 30.77
CA HIS A 105 -2.76 33.05 31.57
C HIS A 105 -3.60 32.03 30.78
N ASN A 106 -4.45 31.26 31.47
CA ASN A 106 -5.38 30.33 30.83
C ASN A 106 -6.83 30.84 30.91
N SER A 107 -7.77 30.14 30.25
CA SER A 107 -9.18 30.55 30.17
C SER A 107 -9.88 30.65 31.51
N ARG A 108 -9.42 29.95 32.55
CA ARG A 108 -10.03 29.99 33.90
C ARG A 108 -9.68 31.27 34.67
N THR A 109 -8.59 31.94 34.30
CA THR A 109 -8.09 33.15 34.97
C THR A 109 -8.14 34.38 34.05
N CYS A 110 -8.89 34.31 32.94
CA CYS A 110 -9.02 35.40 31.99
C CYS A 110 -9.94 36.49 32.57
N LYS A 111 -9.45 37.73 32.65
CA LYS A 111 -10.19 38.89 33.18
C LYS A 111 -10.92 39.69 32.10
N LYS A 112 -10.85 39.26 30.83
CA LYS A 112 -11.43 40.02 29.69
C LYS A 112 -12.96 39.96 29.67
N ASP A 113 -13.56 38.96 30.33
CA ASP A 113 -15.02 38.78 30.40
C ASP A 113 -15.70 39.70 31.44
N THR A 114 -14.96 40.49 32.22
CA THR A 114 -15.57 41.37 33.26
C THR A 114 -15.92 42.77 32.78
N LEU A 115 -15.68 43.10 31.49
CA LEU A 115 -15.85 44.46 30.96
C LEU A 115 -16.87 44.59 29.81
N ASP A 116 -17.61 43.52 29.47
CA ASP A 116 -18.70 43.57 28.48
C ASP A 116 -20.06 43.23 29.12
N SER A 117 -20.33 43.88 30.26
CA SER A 117 -21.66 43.96 30.86
C SER A 117 -21.81 45.34 31.52
N ASN A 118 -22.00 46.34 30.67
CA ASN A 118 -22.72 47.60 30.94
C ASN A 118 -23.06 48.28 29.63
#